data_AF-A0A536S3Y0-F1
#
_entry.id   AF-A0A536S3Y0-F1
#
_cell.length_a   1.000
_cell.length_b   1.000
_cell.length_c   1.000
_cell.angle_alpha   90.00
_cell.angle_beta   90.00
_cell.angle_gamma   90.00
#
_symmetry.space_group_name_H-M   'P 1'
#
loop_
_entity.id
_entity.type
_entity.pdbx_description
1 polymer ?
#
loop_
_entity_poly.entity_id
_entity_poly.type
_entity_poly.pdbx_seq_one_letter_code
_entity_poly.pdbx_strand_id
1 'polypeptide(L)'
;MSQPKQMPMVRWYDPLQLIRTGIDVAASTLFGRHSDFRLMEALAAPEISVDDYSNVGADESMWIDYVADVGDGWNSTYAIACALAQQNLTLADDRGNRHETKRGAILVFGGDEVYPVASRSEYKQRLVAPYECALRNTQPPNPSVYAIPGNHDWYDSLVAFTRLFCTRKWFAGWLARQTRSYFAAKLPRGWWLLGPDVQLDSDLDDRQIEYFKLAAKAMATEDRVILCNAEPHWIYAQIYG
;
A
#
# COMPACT_ATOMS: atom_id res chain seq x y z
N MET A 1 -10.08 0.54 -26.65
CA MET A 1 -10.25 1.04 -25.26
C MET A 1 -10.24 2.56 -25.30
N SER A 2 -11.18 3.24 -24.64
CA SER A 2 -11.13 4.70 -24.52
C SER A 2 -9.89 5.12 -23.72
N GLN A 3 -9.27 6.25 -24.08
CA GLN A 3 -8.16 6.78 -23.28
C GLN A 3 -8.60 7.00 -21.82
N PRO A 4 -7.75 6.66 -20.84
CA PRO A 4 -8.05 6.90 -19.44
C PRO A 4 -8.18 8.41 -19.19
N LYS A 5 -9.17 8.80 -18.39
CA LYS A 5 -9.35 10.19 -17.98
C LYS A 5 -8.17 10.60 -17.10
N GLN A 6 -7.41 11.60 -17.55
CA GLN A 6 -6.29 12.15 -16.79
C GLN A 6 -6.81 13.12 -15.74
N MET A 7 -6.67 12.76 -14.46
CA MET A 7 -7.11 13.61 -13.35
C MET A 7 -6.10 14.73 -13.08
N PRO A 8 -6.57 15.98 -12.88
CA PRO A 8 -5.69 17.04 -12.37
C PRO A 8 -5.30 16.76 -10.91
N MET A 9 -4.21 17.39 -10.47
CA MET A 9 -3.80 17.42 -9.07
C MET A 9 -4.93 17.90 -8.17
N VAL A 10 -5.00 17.40 -6.94
CA VAL A 10 -5.93 17.93 -5.94
C VAL A 10 -5.55 19.37 -5.63
N ARG A 11 -6.57 20.23 -5.61
CA ARG A 11 -6.41 21.65 -5.33
C ARG A 11 -6.53 21.89 -3.82
N TRP A 12 -5.48 21.55 -3.08
CA TRP A 12 -5.46 21.65 -1.61
C TRP A 12 -5.78 23.04 -1.05
N TYR A 13 -5.50 24.11 -1.81
CA TYR A 13 -5.78 25.49 -1.41
C TYR A 13 -7.07 26.06 -2.00
N ASP A 14 -7.86 25.26 -2.73
CA ASP A 14 -9.14 25.70 -3.27
C ASP A 14 -10.21 25.64 -2.16
N PRO A 15 -10.85 26.77 -1.81
CA PRO A 15 -11.81 26.80 -0.71
C PRO A 15 -13.01 25.86 -0.89
N LEU A 16 -13.46 25.65 -2.13
CA LEU A 16 -14.58 24.73 -2.41
C LEU A 16 -14.15 23.28 -2.26
N GLN A 17 -12.94 22.94 -2.70
CA GLN A 17 -12.35 21.62 -2.48
C GLN A 17 -12.21 21.33 -0.98
N LEU A 18 -11.71 22.28 -0.21
CA LEU A 18 -11.56 22.15 1.25
C LEU A 18 -12.91 21.93 1.94
N ILE A 19 -13.94 22.70 1.61
CA ILE A 19 -15.28 22.53 2.18
C ILE A 19 -15.83 21.15 1.81
N ARG A 20 -15.71 20.74 0.55
CA ARG A 20 -16.21 19.44 0.08
C ARG A 20 -15.50 18.28 0.78
N THR A 21 -14.17 18.30 0.79
CA THR A 21 -13.38 17.31 1.54
C THR A 21 -13.77 17.34 3.00
N GLY A 22 -13.92 18.50 3.64
CA GLY A 22 -14.37 18.60 5.03
C GLY A 22 -15.75 17.95 5.29
N ILE A 23 -16.71 18.11 4.39
CA ILE A 23 -18.03 17.46 4.47
C ILE A 23 -17.89 15.94 4.29
N ASP A 24 -17.15 15.50 3.28
CA ASP A 24 -16.94 14.08 2.99
C ASP A 24 -16.24 13.40 4.18
N VAL A 25 -15.20 14.02 4.73
CA VAL A 25 -14.50 13.58 5.95
C VAL A 25 -15.48 13.49 7.12
N ALA A 26 -16.27 14.54 7.39
CA ALA A 26 -17.21 14.53 8.51
C ALA A 26 -18.28 13.43 8.37
N ALA A 27 -18.82 13.23 7.17
CA ALA A 27 -19.76 12.15 6.90
C ALA A 27 -19.09 10.78 7.12
N SER A 28 -17.87 10.60 6.61
CA SER A 28 -17.12 9.35 6.75
C SER A 28 -16.68 9.07 8.18
N THR A 29 -16.36 10.08 8.99
CA THR A 29 -16.09 9.87 10.43
C THR A 29 -17.35 9.41 11.17
N LEU A 30 -18.53 9.94 10.82
CA LEU A 30 -19.80 9.53 11.43
C LEU A 30 -20.21 8.10 11.02
N PHE A 31 -20.02 7.71 9.76
CA PHE A 31 -20.35 6.36 9.28
C PHE A 31 -19.26 5.32 9.58
N GLY A 32 -17.99 5.72 9.51
CA GLY A 32 -16.81 4.87 9.73
C GLY A 32 -16.73 4.30 11.13
N ARG A 33 -17.16 5.06 12.16
CA ARG A 33 -17.30 4.57 13.54
C ARG A 33 -18.31 3.42 13.68
N HIS A 34 -19.17 3.19 12.68
CA HIS A 34 -20.21 2.17 12.71
C HIS A 34 -20.04 1.08 11.65
N SER A 35 -18.96 1.09 10.86
CA SER A 35 -18.77 0.16 9.74
C SER A 35 -17.29 -0.18 9.54
N ASP A 36 -16.69 -0.81 10.55
CA ASP A 36 -15.33 -1.35 10.46
C ASP A 36 -15.31 -2.59 9.54
N PHE A 37 -14.81 -2.41 8.31
CA PHE A 37 -14.75 -3.46 7.31
C PHE A 37 -13.72 -4.55 7.65
N ARG A 38 -12.79 -4.32 8.58
CA ARG A 38 -11.80 -5.33 9.00
C ARG A 38 -12.48 -6.58 9.57
N LEU A 39 -13.62 -6.41 10.25
CA LEU A 39 -14.43 -7.54 10.72
C LEU A 39 -14.95 -8.41 9.57
N MET A 40 -15.39 -7.79 8.47
CA MET A 40 -15.85 -8.50 7.28
C MET A 40 -14.69 -9.19 6.56
N GLU A 41 -13.53 -8.55 6.47
CA GLU A 41 -12.31 -9.17 5.93
C GLU A 41 -11.91 -10.42 6.73
N ALA A 42 -11.94 -10.33 8.07
CA ALA A 42 -11.61 -11.45 8.94
C ALA A 42 -12.57 -12.63 8.78
N LEU A 43 -13.86 -12.37 8.52
CA LEU A 43 -14.85 -13.42 8.24
C LEU A 43 -14.68 -14.03 6.84
N ALA A 44 -14.29 -13.23 5.85
CA ALA A 44 -14.10 -13.67 4.47
C ALA A 44 -12.82 -14.50 4.26
N ALA A 45 -11.77 -14.20 5.04
CA ALA A 45 -10.48 -14.90 5.00
C ALA A 45 -10.08 -15.40 6.40
N PRO A 46 -10.74 -16.44 6.93
CA PRO A 46 -10.52 -16.90 8.31
C PRO A 46 -9.14 -17.52 8.53
N GLU A 47 -8.54 -18.10 7.49
CA GLU A 47 -7.18 -18.63 7.56
C GLU A 47 -6.15 -17.51 7.45
N ILE A 48 -5.23 -17.51 8.41
CA ILE A 48 -4.11 -16.58 8.46
C ILE A 48 -2.95 -17.21 7.67
N SER A 49 -2.75 -16.74 6.44
CA SER A 49 -1.61 -17.10 5.60
C SER A 49 -0.57 -15.99 5.59
N VAL A 50 0.67 -16.35 5.92
CA VAL A 50 1.85 -15.50 5.70
C VAL A 50 2.44 -15.90 4.35
N ASP A 51 2.64 -14.94 3.45
CA ASP A 51 3.31 -15.21 2.19
C ASP A 51 4.82 -15.46 2.43
N ASP A 52 5.37 -16.50 1.78
CA ASP A 52 6.76 -16.91 1.96
C ASP A 52 7.57 -16.64 0.68
N TYR A 53 8.47 -15.66 0.76
CA TYR A 53 9.44 -15.30 -0.27
C TYR A 53 10.87 -15.74 0.08
N SER A 54 11.05 -16.58 1.11
CA SER A 54 12.38 -16.97 1.60
C SER A 54 13.17 -17.86 0.64
N ASN A 55 12.51 -18.46 -0.35
CA ASN A 55 13.14 -19.32 -1.35
C ASN A 55 13.83 -18.51 -2.46
N VAL A 56 14.92 -17.85 -2.09
CA VAL A 56 15.83 -17.12 -2.99
C VAL A 56 17.21 -17.75 -2.89
N GLY A 57 17.93 -17.85 -4.01
CA GLY A 57 19.28 -18.43 -4.03
C GLY A 57 20.23 -17.73 -3.05
N ALA A 58 21.18 -18.47 -2.48
CA ALA A 58 22.07 -17.97 -1.42
C ALA A 58 22.77 -16.64 -1.80
N ASP A 59 23.16 -16.51 -3.08
CA ASP A 59 23.87 -15.35 -3.63
C ASP A 59 22.95 -14.31 -4.30
N GLU A 60 21.62 -14.52 -4.31
CA GLU A 60 20.68 -13.62 -4.99
C GLU A 60 20.15 -12.53 -4.05
N SER A 61 20.20 -11.28 -4.48
CA SER A 61 19.56 -10.16 -3.80
C SER A 61 18.08 -10.06 -4.19
N MET A 62 17.19 -9.83 -3.22
CA MET A 62 15.80 -9.50 -3.50
C MET A 62 15.61 -7.98 -3.45
N TRP A 63 14.91 -7.44 -4.45
CA TRP A 63 14.55 -6.02 -4.52
C TRP A 63 13.10 -5.85 -4.05
N ILE A 64 12.86 -4.79 -3.28
CA ILE A 64 11.53 -4.39 -2.82
C ILE A 64 11.38 -2.91 -3.20
N ASP A 65 10.32 -2.61 -3.95
CA ASP A 65 9.92 -1.24 -4.23
C ASP A 65 8.96 -0.75 -3.15
N TYR A 66 9.12 0.49 -2.71
CA TYR A 66 8.24 1.12 -1.73
C TYR A 66 7.83 2.50 -2.23
N VAL A 67 6.54 2.81 -2.16
CA VAL A 67 5.98 4.10 -2.57
C VAL A 67 4.84 4.47 -1.63
N ALA A 68 4.66 5.73 -1.32
CA ALA A 68 3.54 6.25 -0.53
C ALA A 68 3.06 7.57 -1.15
N ASP A 69 1.91 8.08 -0.69
CA ASP A 69 1.41 9.40 -1.06
C ASP A 69 1.23 9.58 -2.58
N VAL A 70 0.53 8.62 -3.17
CA VAL A 70 0.22 8.61 -4.61
C VAL A 70 -1.25 8.94 -4.84
N GLY A 71 -1.67 8.98 -6.10
CA GLY A 71 -3.08 9.21 -6.40
C GLY A 71 -3.52 10.65 -6.15
N ASP A 72 -2.60 11.61 -6.12
CA ASP A 72 -2.91 13.05 -6.11
C ASP A 72 -3.37 13.54 -7.49
N GLY A 73 -2.63 13.20 -8.55
CA GLY A 73 -2.98 13.56 -9.92
C GLY A 73 -2.37 12.63 -10.95
N TRP A 74 -2.81 12.72 -12.20
CA TRP A 74 -2.37 11.79 -13.25
C TRP A 74 -0.86 11.88 -13.49
N ASN A 75 -0.31 13.07 -13.72
CA ASN A 75 1.08 13.22 -14.15
C ASN A 75 2.08 12.74 -13.09
N SER A 76 1.87 13.11 -11.82
CA SER A 76 2.74 12.70 -10.71
C SER A 76 2.65 11.19 -10.49
N THR A 77 1.45 10.64 -10.34
CA THR A 77 1.26 9.20 -10.13
C THR A 77 1.77 8.38 -11.32
N TYR A 78 1.51 8.83 -12.55
CA TYR A 78 1.98 8.15 -13.75
C TYR A 78 3.50 8.17 -13.88
N ALA A 79 4.17 9.27 -13.53
CA ALA A 79 5.62 9.34 -13.53
C ALA A 79 6.25 8.29 -12.59
N ILE A 80 5.70 8.17 -11.37
CA ILE A 80 6.15 7.15 -10.40
C ILE A 80 5.83 5.73 -10.91
N ALA A 81 4.62 5.51 -11.44
CA ALA A 81 4.25 4.23 -12.03
C ALA A 81 5.19 3.82 -13.18
N CYS A 82 5.60 4.78 -14.03
CA CYS A 82 6.57 4.54 -15.09
C CYS A 82 7.95 4.15 -14.57
N ALA A 83 8.42 4.73 -13.46
CA ALA A 83 9.68 4.34 -12.83
C ALA A 83 9.60 2.91 -12.27
N LEU A 84 8.53 2.61 -11.53
CA LEU A 84 8.26 1.27 -10.96
C LEU A 84 8.04 0.18 -12.02
N ALA A 85 7.59 0.56 -13.22
CA ALA A 85 7.37 -0.38 -14.31
C ALA A 85 8.68 -0.93 -14.91
N GLN A 86 9.78 -0.17 -14.82
CA GLN A 86 11.03 -0.53 -15.51
C GLN A 86 11.67 -1.76 -14.89
N GLN A 87 12.14 -2.70 -15.72
CA GLN A 87 12.84 -3.89 -15.21
C GLN A 87 14.17 -3.53 -14.55
N ASN A 88 14.87 -2.54 -15.12
CA ASN A 88 16.07 -1.95 -14.56
C ASN A 88 15.94 -0.43 -14.66
N LEU A 89 16.41 0.29 -13.65
CA LEU A 89 16.39 1.75 -13.61
C LEU A 89 17.78 2.24 -13.19
N THR A 90 18.42 3.02 -14.05
CA THR A 90 19.71 3.64 -13.75
C THR A 90 19.49 4.98 -13.05
N LEU A 91 19.95 5.10 -11.81
CA LEU A 91 19.87 6.32 -11.01
C LEU A 91 21.26 6.95 -10.86
N ALA A 92 21.33 8.27 -10.85
CA ALA A 92 22.56 8.99 -10.54
C ALA A 92 22.53 9.49 -9.09
N ASP A 93 23.61 9.30 -8.34
CA ASP A 93 23.78 9.95 -7.04
C ASP A 93 24.25 11.41 -7.18
N ASP A 94 24.33 12.13 -6.07
CA ASP A 94 24.77 13.54 -6.03
C ASP A 94 26.19 13.77 -6.56
N ARG A 95 26.99 12.70 -6.69
CA ARG A 95 28.36 12.72 -7.22
C ARG A 95 28.40 12.34 -8.70
N GLY A 96 27.26 12.03 -9.31
CA GLY A 96 27.12 11.60 -10.70
C GLY A 96 27.45 10.13 -10.94
N ASN A 97 27.66 9.31 -9.90
CA ASN A 97 27.84 7.87 -10.09
C ASN A 97 26.50 7.24 -10.46
N ARG A 98 26.53 6.31 -11.41
CA ARG A 98 25.36 5.58 -11.86
C ARG A 98 25.19 4.29 -11.08
N HIS A 99 23.98 4.07 -10.57
CA HIS A 99 23.56 2.90 -9.82
C HIS A 99 22.45 2.20 -10.59
N GLU A 100 22.65 0.94 -10.94
CA GLU A 100 21.62 0.10 -11.57
C GLU A 100 20.72 -0.49 -10.48
N THR A 101 19.43 -0.19 -10.53
CA THR A 101 18.42 -0.83 -9.68
C THR A 101 17.56 -1.76 -10.52
N LYS A 102 16.87 -2.70 -9.86
CA LYS A 102 15.94 -3.65 -10.50
C LYS A 102 14.55 -3.44 -9.93
N ARG A 103 13.53 -3.72 -10.74
CA ARG A 103 12.16 -3.78 -10.25
C ARG A 103 12.04 -4.74 -9.08
N GLY A 104 11.32 -4.32 -8.05
CA GLY A 104 11.04 -5.15 -6.90
C GLY A 104 10.29 -6.43 -7.26
N ALA A 105 10.66 -7.53 -6.60
CA ALA A 105 9.81 -8.72 -6.54
C ALA A 105 8.53 -8.43 -5.74
N ILE A 106 8.59 -7.44 -4.86
CA ILE A 106 7.48 -6.91 -4.08
C ILE A 106 7.42 -5.40 -4.31
N LEU A 107 6.22 -4.87 -4.56
CA LEU A 107 5.89 -3.46 -4.46
C LEU A 107 5.03 -3.25 -3.19
N VAL A 108 5.38 -2.28 -2.37
CA VAL A 108 4.60 -1.86 -1.20
C VAL A 108 4.07 -0.45 -1.43
N PHE A 109 2.75 -0.30 -1.35
CA PHE A 109 2.12 1.00 -1.12
C PHE A 109 2.08 1.27 0.38
N GLY A 110 2.63 2.42 0.77
CA GLY A 110 2.90 2.78 2.15
C GLY A 110 1.83 3.64 2.81
N GLY A 111 0.63 3.75 2.24
CA GLY A 111 -0.41 4.66 2.70
C GLY A 111 -0.69 5.80 1.72
N ASP A 112 -1.91 6.33 1.85
CA ASP A 112 -2.50 7.39 1.04
C ASP A 112 -2.33 7.12 -0.45
N GLU A 113 -2.99 6.06 -0.90
CA GLU A 113 -2.95 5.67 -2.31
C GLU A 113 -3.89 6.48 -3.20
N VAL A 114 -4.71 7.34 -2.59
CA VAL A 114 -5.70 8.16 -3.28
C VAL A 114 -5.95 9.47 -2.55
N TYR A 115 -6.08 10.55 -3.31
CA TYR A 115 -6.48 11.85 -2.79
C TYR A 115 -7.67 12.44 -3.57
N PRO A 116 -8.46 13.34 -2.95
CA PRO A 116 -8.41 13.73 -1.55
C PRO A 116 -9.21 12.81 -0.63
N VAL A 117 -10.10 11.99 -1.18
CA VAL A 117 -10.90 11.02 -0.41
C VAL A 117 -11.04 9.75 -1.22
N ALA A 118 -11.02 8.61 -0.52
CA ALA A 118 -11.25 7.33 -1.14
C ALA A 118 -12.64 7.26 -1.79
N SER A 119 -12.66 6.68 -2.98
CA SER A 119 -13.84 6.08 -3.57
C SER A 119 -13.41 5.16 -4.69
N ARG A 120 -14.30 4.26 -5.12
CA ARG A 120 -14.06 3.40 -6.27
C ARG A 120 -13.66 4.18 -7.54
N SER A 121 -14.25 5.35 -7.78
CA SER A 121 -13.94 6.17 -8.96
C SER A 121 -12.59 6.87 -8.84
N GLU A 122 -12.27 7.41 -7.65
CA GLU A 122 -11.00 8.11 -7.44
C GLU A 122 -9.83 7.12 -7.52
N TYR A 123 -9.88 5.97 -6.84
CA TYR A 123 -8.87 4.91 -7.00
C TYR A 123 -8.69 4.48 -8.46
N LYS A 124 -9.80 4.29 -9.19
CA LYS A 124 -9.72 3.89 -10.59
C LYS A 124 -9.00 4.93 -11.44
N GLN A 125 -9.33 6.21 -11.29
CA GLN A 125 -8.84 7.28 -12.16
C GLN A 125 -7.45 7.77 -11.75
N ARG A 126 -7.16 7.80 -10.45
CA ARG A 126 -5.95 8.41 -9.89
C ARG A 126 -4.83 7.43 -9.61
N LEU A 127 -5.15 6.16 -9.35
CA LEU A 127 -4.16 5.11 -9.05
C LEU A 127 -4.13 4.03 -10.13
N VAL A 128 -5.24 3.31 -10.31
CA VAL A 128 -5.26 2.11 -11.18
C VAL A 128 -4.98 2.46 -12.63
N ALA A 129 -5.62 3.50 -13.18
CA ALA A 129 -5.45 3.85 -14.59
C ALA A 129 -4.02 4.30 -14.95
N PRO A 130 -3.32 5.14 -14.15
CA PRO A 130 -1.90 5.40 -14.34
C PRO A 130 -1.03 4.13 -14.31
N TYR A 131 -1.22 3.26 -13.30
CA TYR A 131 -0.42 2.04 -13.17
C TYR A 131 -0.70 1.02 -14.28
N GLU A 132 -1.96 0.85 -14.71
CA GLU A 132 -2.30 0.03 -15.88
C GLU A 132 -1.72 0.58 -17.18
N CYS A 133 -1.56 1.91 -17.30
CA CYS A 133 -0.93 2.54 -18.45
C CYS A 133 0.59 2.34 -18.46
N ALA A 134 1.23 2.29 -17.29
CA ALA A 134 2.67 2.10 -17.14
C ALA A 134 3.07 0.61 -17.25
N LEU A 135 2.34 -0.28 -16.57
CA LEU A 135 2.59 -1.72 -16.56
C LEU A 135 1.27 -2.48 -16.42
N ARG A 136 0.64 -2.82 -17.54
CA ARG A 136 -0.65 -3.53 -17.55
C ARG A 136 -0.55 -4.99 -17.07
N ASN A 137 0.53 -5.68 -17.43
CA ASN A 137 0.75 -7.08 -17.11
C ASN A 137 2.25 -7.38 -17.03
N THR A 138 2.59 -8.51 -16.40
CA THR A 138 3.95 -9.06 -16.35
C THR A 138 3.92 -10.51 -16.82
N GLN A 139 5.10 -11.03 -17.18
CA GLN A 139 5.29 -12.46 -17.39
C GLN A 139 5.84 -13.11 -16.12
N PRO A 140 5.57 -14.41 -15.87
CA PRO A 140 6.13 -15.13 -14.73
C PRO A 140 7.67 -15.10 -14.69
N PRO A 141 8.30 -15.01 -13.49
CA PRO A 141 7.66 -14.81 -12.19
C PRO A 141 7.10 -13.37 -12.07
N ASN A 142 5.83 -13.27 -11.63
CA ASN A 142 5.15 -11.98 -11.53
C ASN A 142 5.44 -11.33 -10.17
N PRO A 143 5.73 -10.02 -10.12
CA PRO A 143 5.95 -9.32 -8.86
C PRO A 143 4.64 -9.24 -8.07
N SER A 144 4.75 -9.18 -6.75
CA SER A 144 3.61 -9.04 -5.85
C SER A 144 3.41 -7.59 -5.44
N VAL A 145 2.19 -7.23 -5.04
CA VAL A 145 1.88 -5.96 -4.42
C VAL A 145 1.28 -6.18 -3.04
N TYR A 146 1.69 -5.32 -2.11
CA TYR A 146 1.06 -5.10 -0.82
C TYR A 146 0.77 -3.61 -0.66
N ALA A 147 -0.18 -3.28 0.20
CA ALA A 147 -0.56 -1.94 0.57
C ALA A 147 -0.96 -1.91 2.05
N ILE A 148 -0.70 -0.78 2.71
CA ILE A 148 -1.29 -0.42 4.00
C ILE A 148 -2.08 0.87 3.80
N PRO A 149 -3.28 1.02 4.37
CA PRO A 149 -4.05 2.24 4.17
C PRO A 149 -3.50 3.41 5.00
N GLY A 150 -3.54 4.60 4.43
CA GLY A 150 -3.41 5.88 5.13
C GLY A 150 -4.78 6.49 5.47
N ASN A 151 -4.79 7.70 6.02
CA ASN A 151 -6.03 8.35 6.45
C ASN A 151 -6.96 8.66 5.25
N HIS A 152 -6.41 8.94 4.07
CA HIS A 152 -7.20 9.25 2.89
C HIS A 152 -7.90 8.02 2.30
N ASP A 153 -7.30 6.83 2.49
CA ASP A 153 -7.88 5.54 2.09
C ASP A 153 -9.07 5.16 2.97
N TRP A 154 -9.06 5.59 4.24
CA TRP A 154 -10.12 5.31 5.22
C TRP A 154 -11.41 6.12 5.01
N TYR A 155 -11.41 7.16 4.17
CA TYR A 155 -12.60 8.01 3.98
C TYR A 155 -13.77 7.32 3.26
N ASP A 156 -13.62 6.11 2.72
CA ASP A 156 -14.76 5.27 2.30
C ASP A 156 -14.92 4.00 3.14
N SER A 157 -14.41 4.02 4.38
CA SER A 157 -14.36 2.86 5.28
C SER A 157 -13.61 1.67 4.68
N LEU A 158 -12.53 1.94 3.93
CA LEU A 158 -11.69 0.97 3.21
C LEU A 158 -12.40 0.16 2.11
N VAL A 159 -13.62 0.49 1.73
CA VAL A 159 -14.38 -0.30 0.75
C VAL A 159 -13.65 -0.40 -0.59
N ALA A 160 -13.09 0.70 -1.09
CA ALA A 160 -12.34 0.67 -2.34
C ALA A 160 -10.97 -0.01 -2.18
N PHE A 161 -10.28 0.24 -1.08
CA PHE A 161 -9.00 -0.39 -0.74
C PHE A 161 -9.13 -1.93 -0.69
N THR A 162 -10.02 -2.46 0.15
CA THR A 162 -10.25 -3.90 0.32
C THR A 162 -10.60 -4.56 -1.00
N ARG A 163 -11.44 -3.90 -1.81
CA ARG A 163 -11.80 -4.43 -3.12
C ARG A 163 -10.61 -4.49 -4.08
N LEU A 164 -9.66 -3.56 -3.98
CA LEU A 164 -8.54 -3.46 -4.89
C LEU A 164 -7.39 -4.38 -4.50
N PHE A 165 -6.98 -4.35 -3.23
CA PHE A 165 -5.78 -5.05 -2.74
C PHE A 165 -6.09 -6.38 -2.04
N CYS A 166 -7.26 -6.51 -1.39
CA CYS A 166 -7.58 -7.70 -0.59
C CYS A 166 -8.42 -8.75 -1.35
N THR A 167 -9.27 -8.31 -2.27
CA THR A 167 -10.26 -9.19 -2.95
C THR A 167 -9.83 -9.58 -4.37
N ARG A 168 -9.08 -8.72 -5.06
CA ARG A 168 -8.63 -8.99 -6.43
C ARG A 168 -7.29 -9.69 -6.42
N LYS A 169 -7.05 -10.50 -7.44
CA LYS A 169 -5.77 -11.17 -7.65
C LYS A 169 -4.68 -10.27 -8.26
N TRP A 170 -5.08 -9.17 -8.90
CA TRP A 170 -4.19 -8.31 -9.68
C TRP A 170 -4.45 -6.84 -9.44
N PHE A 171 -3.36 -6.08 -9.29
CA PHE A 171 -3.29 -4.63 -9.40
C PHE A 171 -2.37 -4.32 -10.58
N ALA A 172 -2.92 -3.92 -11.71
CA ALA A 172 -2.16 -3.74 -12.95
C ALA A 172 -1.24 -4.95 -13.22
N GLY A 173 0.07 -4.74 -13.36
CA GLY A 173 1.07 -5.78 -13.56
C GLY A 173 1.49 -6.59 -12.32
N TRP A 174 0.95 -6.32 -11.14
CA TRP A 174 1.36 -6.96 -9.88
C TRP A 174 0.28 -7.91 -9.33
N LEU A 175 0.72 -9.01 -8.73
CA LEU A 175 -0.14 -9.94 -8.01
C LEU A 175 -0.50 -9.37 -6.63
N ALA A 176 -1.76 -9.05 -6.41
CA ALA A 176 -2.26 -8.70 -5.09
C ALA A 176 -2.40 -9.98 -4.26
N ARG A 177 -1.70 -10.03 -3.12
CA ARG A 177 -1.56 -11.22 -2.27
C ARG A 177 -2.31 -11.11 -0.96
N GLN A 178 -2.32 -9.91 -0.35
CA GLN A 178 -3.00 -9.70 0.93
C GLN A 178 -4.49 -9.98 0.80
N THR A 179 -5.10 -10.36 1.92
CA THR A 179 -6.54 -10.62 2.04
C THR A 179 -7.21 -9.69 3.05
N ARG A 180 -6.43 -8.79 3.65
CA ARG A 180 -6.81 -7.87 4.72
C ARG A 180 -6.07 -6.54 4.54
N SER A 181 -6.52 -5.50 5.23
CA SER A 181 -5.88 -4.18 5.20
C SER A 181 -4.45 -4.14 5.74
N TYR A 182 -4.02 -5.19 6.43
CA TYR A 182 -2.67 -5.40 6.96
C TYR A 182 -2.08 -6.72 6.46
N PHE A 183 -0.75 -6.85 6.51
CA PHE A 183 -0.05 -8.04 6.01
C PHE A 183 1.25 -8.36 6.76
N ALA A 184 1.68 -9.62 6.62
CA ALA A 184 3.00 -10.10 6.99
C ALA A 184 3.55 -10.98 5.86
N ALA A 185 4.81 -10.76 5.48
CA ALA A 185 5.51 -11.57 4.49
C ALA A 185 6.88 -11.97 5.03
N LYS A 186 7.22 -13.25 4.91
CA LYS A 186 8.53 -13.77 5.22
C LYS A 186 9.46 -13.55 4.04
N LEU A 187 10.59 -12.91 4.27
CA LEU A 187 11.60 -12.58 3.27
C LEU A 187 12.83 -13.49 3.42
N PRO A 188 13.74 -13.52 2.43
CA PRO A 188 15.01 -14.23 2.54
C PRO A 188 15.86 -13.73 3.71
N ARG A 189 16.76 -14.60 4.20
CA ARG A 189 17.83 -14.24 5.15
C ARG A 189 17.32 -13.72 6.51
N GLY A 190 16.23 -14.32 7.00
CA GLY A 190 15.66 -14.01 8.31
C GLY A 190 15.14 -12.57 8.38
N TRP A 191 14.51 -12.09 7.31
CA TRP A 191 13.83 -10.81 7.29
C TRP A 191 12.33 -11.02 7.17
N TRP A 192 11.57 -10.10 7.74
CA TRP A 192 10.12 -10.06 7.66
C TRP A 192 9.67 -8.67 7.28
N LEU A 193 8.61 -8.59 6.47
CA LEU A 193 7.96 -7.36 6.09
C LEU A 193 6.57 -7.34 6.71
N LEU A 194 6.33 -6.39 7.60
CA LEU A 194 5.05 -6.22 8.28
C LEU A 194 4.44 -4.87 7.91
N GLY A 195 3.15 -4.87 7.57
CA GLY A 195 2.40 -3.65 7.30
C GLY A 195 1.12 -3.64 8.12
N PRO A 196 1.08 -2.98 9.29
CA PRO A 196 -0.15 -2.75 10.03
C PRO A 196 -1.05 -1.69 9.38
N ASP A 197 -2.34 -1.82 9.65
CA ASP A 197 -3.36 -0.81 9.42
C ASP A 197 -3.73 -0.16 10.75
N VAL A 198 -3.22 1.05 10.96
CA VAL A 198 -3.34 1.80 12.21
C VAL A 198 -4.61 2.67 12.26
N GLN A 199 -5.46 2.65 11.23
CA GLN A 199 -6.66 3.50 11.14
C GLN A 199 -6.34 5.00 11.36
N LEU A 200 -7.39 5.82 11.50
CA LEU A 200 -7.35 7.24 11.83
C LEU A 200 -6.94 7.55 13.29
N ASP A 201 -7.14 6.60 14.22
CA ASP A 201 -6.95 6.80 15.66
C ASP A 201 -5.77 5.98 16.23
N SER A 202 -4.91 5.45 15.37
CA SER A 202 -3.68 4.70 15.71
C SER A 202 -3.87 3.41 16.53
N ASP A 203 -5.08 2.83 16.57
CA ASP A 203 -5.36 1.64 17.37
C ASP A 203 -5.41 0.35 16.53
N LEU A 204 -4.71 -0.68 16.99
CA LEU A 204 -4.72 -2.01 16.39
C LEU A 204 -5.83 -2.83 17.03
N ASP A 205 -6.79 -3.28 16.22
CA ASP A 205 -7.85 -4.14 16.74
C ASP A 205 -7.31 -5.52 17.21
N ASP A 206 -8.11 -6.21 18.04
CA ASP A 206 -7.75 -7.51 18.59
C ASP A 206 -7.39 -8.56 17.52
N ARG A 207 -8.00 -8.50 16.33
CA ARG A 207 -7.78 -9.45 15.24
C ARG A 207 -6.43 -9.21 14.56
N GLN A 208 -6.06 -7.96 14.41
CA GLN A 208 -4.77 -7.56 13.88
C GLN A 208 -3.65 -7.93 14.86
N ILE A 209 -3.89 -7.75 16.17
CA ILE A 209 -2.99 -8.22 17.22
C ILE A 209 -2.84 -9.76 17.16
N GLU A 210 -3.93 -10.51 17.05
CA GLU A 210 -3.91 -11.97 16.89
C GLU A 210 -3.10 -12.40 15.65
N TYR A 211 -3.31 -11.71 14.52
CA TYR A 211 -2.59 -11.95 13.28
C TYR A 211 -1.09 -11.77 13.44
N PHE A 212 -0.64 -10.63 13.97
CA PHE A 212 0.78 -10.38 14.15
C PHE A 212 1.42 -11.23 15.24
N LYS A 213 0.66 -11.64 16.28
CA LYS A 213 1.12 -12.66 17.24
C LYS A 213 1.36 -14.01 16.57
N LEU A 214 0.54 -14.40 15.60
CA LEU A 214 0.74 -15.63 14.83
C LEU A 214 1.95 -15.52 13.90
N ALA A 215 2.13 -14.40 13.21
CA ALA A 215 3.33 -14.14 12.42
C ALA A 215 4.60 -14.18 13.29
N ALA A 216 4.57 -13.55 14.46
CA ALA A 216 5.68 -13.52 15.41
C ALA A 216 6.07 -14.92 15.93
N LYS A 217 5.10 -15.83 16.11
CA LYS A 217 5.38 -17.24 16.49
C LYS A 217 6.17 -18.00 15.43
N ALA A 218 6.14 -17.56 14.18
CA ALA A 218 6.88 -18.17 13.07
C ALA A 218 8.27 -17.54 12.85
N MET A 219 8.60 -16.46 13.58
CA MET A 219 9.89 -15.78 13.51
C MET A 219 10.92 -16.47 14.41
N ALA A 220 12.16 -16.58 13.95
CA ALA A 220 13.28 -16.93 14.81
C ALA A 220 13.73 -15.73 15.66
N THR A 221 14.43 -15.98 16.77
CA THR A 221 14.92 -14.90 17.66
C THR A 221 15.82 -13.89 16.97
N GLU A 222 16.58 -14.33 15.96
CA GLU A 222 17.53 -13.50 15.20
C GLU A 222 16.91 -12.89 13.93
N ASP A 223 15.62 -13.18 13.66
CA ASP A 223 14.93 -12.59 12.51
C ASP A 223 14.74 -11.09 12.72
N ARG A 224 14.80 -10.34 11.62
CA ARG A 224 14.69 -8.88 11.58
C ARG A 224 13.38 -8.47 10.93
N VAL A 225 12.85 -7.33 11.34
CA VAL A 225 11.56 -6.82 10.86
C VAL A 225 11.77 -5.49 10.15
N ILE A 226 11.23 -5.38 8.93
CA ILE A 226 10.93 -4.13 8.25
C ILE A 226 9.45 -3.83 8.54
N LEU A 227 9.19 -2.71 9.21
CA LEU A 227 7.86 -2.26 9.55
C LEU A 227 7.44 -1.12 8.62
N CYS A 228 6.35 -1.30 7.89
CA CYS A 228 5.76 -0.32 7.01
C CYS A 228 4.59 0.35 7.73
N ASN A 229 4.69 1.65 8.04
CA ASN A 229 3.60 2.42 8.63
C ASN A 229 3.25 3.60 7.74
N ALA A 230 1.95 3.89 7.60
CA ALA A 230 1.46 5.07 6.89
C ALA A 230 1.81 6.37 7.61
N GLU A 231 1.81 6.34 8.95
CA GLU A 231 2.14 7.50 9.78
C GLU A 231 3.31 7.19 10.74
N PRO A 232 4.27 8.13 10.93
CA PRO A 232 5.45 7.92 11.77
C PRO A 232 5.15 8.14 13.26
N HIS A 233 4.15 7.44 13.81
CA HIS A 233 3.66 7.65 15.19
C HIS A 233 4.73 7.55 16.27
N TRP A 234 5.79 6.75 16.06
CA TRP A 234 6.90 6.61 17.02
C TRP A 234 7.69 7.91 17.23
N ILE A 235 7.66 8.85 16.29
CA ILE A 235 8.28 10.17 16.44
C ILE A 235 7.48 10.99 17.47
N TYR A 236 6.15 10.93 17.41
CA TYR A 236 5.30 11.66 18.34
C TYR A 236 5.34 11.08 19.76
N ALA A 237 5.48 9.76 19.89
CA ALA A 237 5.64 9.10 21.19
C ALA A 237 6.94 9.52 21.92
N GLN A 238 8.03 9.82 21.20
CA GLN A 238 9.26 10.34 21.81
C GLN A 238 9.19 11.83 22.17
N ILE A 239 8.33 12.61 21.51
CA ILE A 239 8.19 14.05 21.74
C ILE A 239 7.20 14.35 22.86
N TYR A 240 6.18 13.49 23.03
CA TYR A 240 5.07 13.73 23.96
C TYR A 240 4.88 12.65 25.04
N GLY A 241 5.73 11.62 25.09
CA GLY A 241 5.78 10.60 26.15
C GLY A 241 6.82 10.91 27.22
#